data_AF-A0A971PXU8-F1
#
_entry.id   AF-A0A971PXU8-F1
#
_cell.length_a   1.000
_cell.length_b   1.000
_cell.length_c   1.000
_cell.angle_alpha   90.00
_cell.angle_beta   90.00
_cell.angle_gamma   90.00
#
_symmetry.space_group_name_H-M   'P 1'
#
loop_
_entity.id
_entity.type
_entity.pdbx_description
1 polymer ?
#
loop_
_entity_poly.entity_id
_entity_poly.type
_entity_poly.pdbx_seq_one_letter_code
_entity_poly.pdbx_strand_id
1 'polypeptide(L)'
;MSSKQQQLDFGILTFNFAVINILLPIIIGGFIYLIRPGSVLMFEWFKSIGIPGDWIVVLRNHLIIVTGTLPDWVGNYLPDALWMYSFSCFIGGLWYKKSRLFEVFWFSVVMTVGIGFEIAQLFQFIPGTFDVIDIITYLIAAYISRIVIGYTGRFYI
;
A
#
# COMPACT_ATOMS: atom_id res chain seq x y z
N MET A 1 26.95 -19.43 -16.96
CA MET A 1 26.94 -18.67 -15.69
C MET A 1 27.09 -19.67 -14.54
N SER A 2 27.86 -19.36 -13.48
CA SER A 2 27.96 -20.30 -12.35
C SER A 2 26.66 -20.32 -11.55
N SER A 3 26.35 -21.45 -10.89
CA SER A 3 25.14 -21.58 -10.06
C SER A 3 25.08 -20.52 -8.94
N LYS A 4 26.24 -20.07 -8.43
CA LYS A 4 26.33 -18.98 -7.46
C LYS A 4 25.93 -17.64 -8.03
N GLN A 5 26.33 -17.35 -9.28
CA GLN A 5 25.97 -16.08 -9.93
C GLN A 5 24.46 -16.00 -10.17
N GLN A 6 23.83 -17.08 -10.64
CA GLN A 6 22.38 -17.13 -10.83
C GLN A 6 21.60 -16.94 -9.53
N GLN A 7 22.07 -17.52 -8.42
CA GLN A 7 21.46 -17.32 -7.10
C GLN A 7 21.59 -15.88 -6.62
N LEU A 8 22.77 -15.25 -6.83
CA LEU A 8 23.01 -13.86 -6.48
C LEU A 8 22.09 -12.92 -7.28
N ASP A 9 22.01 -13.12 -8.59
CA ASP A 9 21.18 -12.31 -9.49
C ASP A 9 19.69 -12.42 -9.11
N PHE A 10 19.22 -13.62 -8.79
CA PHE A 10 17.85 -13.87 -8.30
C PHE A 10 17.58 -13.14 -6.97
N GLY A 11 18.54 -13.18 -6.04
CA GLY A 11 18.45 -12.51 -4.75
C GLY A 11 18.34 -10.99 -4.89
N ILE A 12 19.19 -10.39 -5.73
CA ILE A 12 19.17 -8.95 -6.03
C ILE A 12 17.83 -8.53 -6.64
N LEU A 13 17.33 -9.30 -7.60
CA LEU A 13 16.05 -9.00 -8.26
C LEU A 13 14.88 -9.06 -7.27
N THR A 14 14.85 -10.07 -6.40
CA THR A 14 13.82 -10.21 -5.34
C THR A 14 13.87 -9.06 -4.34
N PHE A 15 15.07 -8.68 -3.91
CA PHE A 15 15.25 -7.54 -3.01
C PHE A 15 14.76 -6.23 -3.65
N ASN A 16 15.17 -5.94 -4.89
CA ASN A 16 14.75 -4.75 -5.62
C ASN A 16 13.24 -4.71 -5.81
N PHE A 17 12.60 -5.84 -6.13
CA PHE A 17 11.15 -5.93 -6.23
C PHE A 17 10.48 -5.55 -4.91
N ALA A 18 10.93 -6.08 -3.78
CA ALA A 18 10.37 -5.78 -2.47
C ALA A 18 10.55 -4.30 -2.09
N VAL A 19 11.74 -3.74 -2.33
CA VAL A 19 12.00 -2.33 -2.04
C VAL A 19 11.09 -1.42 -2.87
N ILE A 20 11.04 -1.63 -4.18
CA ILE A 20 10.34 -0.72 -5.12
C ILE A 20 8.82 -0.86 -5.03
N ASN A 21 8.31 -2.08 -4.91
CA ASN A 21 6.88 -2.35 -5.06
C ASN A 21 6.14 -2.58 -3.74
N ILE A 22 6.87 -2.78 -2.64
CA ILE A 22 6.27 -3.06 -1.33
C ILE A 22 6.63 -1.96 -0.34
N LEU A 23 7.92 -1.79 -0.05
CA LEU A 23 8.37 -0.85 0.99
C LEU A 23 8.16 0.61 0.58
N LEU A 24 8.61 0.98 -0.62
CA LEU A 24 8.53 2.36 -1.10
C LEU A 24 7.08 2.88 -1.17
N PRO A 25 6.09 2.15 -1.71
CA PRO A 25 4.70 2.62 -1.74
C PRO A 25 4.08 2.72 -0.35
N ILE A 26 4.38 1.78 0.57
CA ILE A 26 3.94 1.87 1.97
C ILE A 26 4.46 3.15 2.62
N ILE A 27 5.75 3.41 2.46
CA ILE A 27 6.40 4.59 3.04
C ILE A 27 5.81 5.87 2.44
N ILE A 28 5.68 5.95 1.11
CA ILE A 28 5.11 7.14 0.44
C ILE A 28 3.66 7.36 0.87
N GLY A 29 2.83 6.32 0.87
CA GLY A 29 1.44 6.42 1.33
C GLY A 29 1.36 6.87 2.80
N GLY A 30 2.20 6.30 3.66
CA GLY A 30 2.33 6.71 5.06
C GLY A 30 2.72 8.17 5.22
N PHE A 31 3.68 8.66 4.43
CA PHE A 31 4.08 10.07 4.45
C PHE A 31 2.96 11.00 3.96
N ILE A 32 2.25 10.65 2.89
CA ILE A 32 1.13 11.45 2.40
C ILE A 32 0.01 11.51 3.46
N TYR A 33 -0.31 10.36 4.06
CA TYR A 33 -1.33 10.28 5.11
C TYR A 33 -0.92 11.09 6.37
N LEU A 34 0.37 11.06 6.74
CA LEU A 34 0.92 11.85 7.84
C LEU A 34 0.71 13.36 7.65
N ILE A 35 0.94 13.86 6.44
CA ILE A 35 0.87 15.30 6.14
C ILE A 35 -0.57 15.75 5.83
N ARG A 36 -1.48 14.82 5.52
CA ARG A 36 -2.89 15.11 5.27
C ARG A 36 -3.54 15.78 6.49
N PRO A 37 -4.15 16.98 6.34
CA PRO A 37 -4.94 17.59 7.39
C PRO A 37 -6.10 16.69 7.85
N GLY A 38 -6.33 16.59 9.16
CA GLY A 38 -7.47 15.86 9.71
C GLY A 38 -7.33 14.33 9.83
N SER A 39 -6.17 13.73 9.51
CA SER A 39 -5.99 12.28 9.70
C SER A 39 -5.87 11.91 11.20
N VAL A 40 -6.99 11.57 11.84
CA VAL A 40 -7.02 11.24 13.28
C VAL A 40 -6.45 9.85 13.55
N LEU A 41 -6.66 8.89 12.64
CA LEU A 41 -6.32 7.49 12.89
C LEU A 41 -4.83 7.26 13.14
N MET A 42 -3.99 7.82 12.28
CA MET A 42 -2.53 7.67 12.39
C MET A 42 -1.98 8.41 13.61
N PHE A 43 -2.58 9.54 13.97
CA PHE A 43 -2.26 10.26 15.21
C PHE A 43 -2.52 9.39 16.45
N GLU A 44 -3.67 8.70 16.49
CA GLU A 44 -3.97 7.76 17.56
C GLU A 44 -3.01 6.56 17.58
N TRP A 45 -2.59 6.05 16.42
CA TRP A 45 -1.56 5.01 16.35
C TRP A 45 -0.22 5.49 16.92
N PHE A 46 0.26 6.68 16.52
CA PHE A 46 1.50 7.25 17.06
C PHE A 46 1.42 7.46 18.57
N LYS A 47 0.30 7.97 19.05
CA LYS A 47 0.04 8.12 20.48
C LYS A 47 0.05 6.78 21.22
N SER A 48 -0.51 5.72 20.62
CA SER A 48 -0.54 4.37 21.21
C SER A 48 0.85 3.74 21.38
N ILE A 49 1.81 4.10 20.53
CA ILE A 49 3.21 3.65 20.61
C ILE A 49 4.12 4.63 21.37
N GLY A 50 3.54 5.64 22.05
CA GLY A 50 4.26 6.58 22.90
C GLY A 50 4.92 7.74 22.16
N ILE A 51 4.60 7.96 20.88
CA ILE A 51 5.09 9.12 20.12
C ILE A 51 4.15 10.31 20.41
N PRO A 52 4.64 11.43 20.97
CA PRO A 52 3.81 12.59 21.28
C PRO A 52 3.20 13.16 19.99
N GLY A 53 1.89 13.40 20.02
CA GLY A 53 1.15 13.94 18.87
C GLY A 53 1.66 15.30 18.38
N ASP A 54 2.29 16.08 19.25
CA ASP A 54 2.82 17.41 18.96
C ASP A 54 3.88 17.39 17.85
N TRP A 55 4.66 16.30 17.74
CA TRP A 55 5.66 16.16 16.66
C TRP A 55 5.02 16.09 15.27
N ILE A 56 3.84 15.47 15.16
CA ILE A 56 3.10 15.38 13.89
C ILE A 56 2.54 16.76 13.53
N VAL A 57 2.05 17.51 14.53
CA VAL A 57 1.58 18.89 14.33
C VAL A 57 2.73 19.80 13.88
N VAL A 58 3.91 19.69 14.52
CA VAL A 58 5.12 20.42 14.11
C VAL A 58 5.51 20.07 12.67
N LEU A 59 5.52 18.78 12.31
CA LEU A 59 5.83 18.33 10.94
C LEU A 59 4.85 18.93 9.92
N ARG A 60 3.54 18.91 10.20
CA ARG A 60 2.51 19.51 9.34
C ARG A 60 2.68 21.01 9.19
N ASN A 61 2.97 21.72 10.29
CA ASN A 61 3.19 23.16 10.27
C ASN A 61 4.41 23.54 9.43
N HIS A 62 5.48 22.76 9.46
CA HIS A 62 6.63 22.97 8.57
C HIS A 62 6.31 22.71 7.10
N LEU A 63 5.34 21.83 6.83
CA LEU A 63 4.90 21.47 5.49
C LEU A 63 3.62 22.19 5.07
N ILE A 64 3.21 23.25 5.78
CA ILE A 64 1.86 23.81 5.64
C ILE A 64 1.54 24.29 4.22
N ILE A 65 2.54 24.82 3.51
CA ILE A 65 2.45 25.22 2.10
C ILE A 65 2.18 24.00 1.20
N VAL A 66 2.85 22.88 1.47
CA VAL A 66 2.65 21.62 0.74
C VAL A 66 1.28 21.03 1.08
N THR A 67 0.88 21.04 2.36
CA THR A 67 -0.41 20.48 2.79
C THR A 67 -1.60 21.30 2.30
N GLY A 68 -1.47 22.63 2.21
CA GLY A 68 -2.53 23.52 1.74
C GLY A 68 -2.68 23.58 0.22
N THR A 69 -1.71 23.03 -0.52
CA THR A 69 -1.75 22.93 -1.99
C THR A 69 -1.89 21.48 -2.48
N LEU A 70 -1.95 20.52 -1.57
CA LEU A 70 -2.11 19.11 -1.91
C LEU A 70 -3.51 18.91 -2.53
N PRO A 71 -3.61 18.38 -3.76
CA PRO A 71 -4.91 18.07 -4.35
C PRO A 71 -5.65 17.04 -3.50
N ASP A 72 -6.98 17.20 -3.38
CA ASP A 72 -7.81 16.31 -2.54
C ASP A 72 -7.62 14.83 -2.88
N TRP A 73 -7.48 14.50 -4.16
CA TRP A 73 -7.29 13.11 -4.59
C TRP A 73 -5.97 12.51 -4.09
N VAL A 74 -4.92 13.33 -3.93
CA VAL A 74 -3.61 12.89 -3.42
C VAL A 74 -3.73 12.61 -1.92
N GLY A 75 -4.43 13.45 -1.16
CA GLY A 75 -4.59 13.24 0.27
C GLY A 75 -5.57 12.12 0.62
N ASN A 76 -6.66 12.01 -0.14
CA ASN A 76 -7.78 11.15 0.21
C ASN A 76 -7.66 9.73 -0.35
N TYR A 77 -7.19 9.55 -1.60
CA TYR A 77 -7.26 8.25 -2.29
C TYR A 77 -5.88 7.63 -2.55
N LEU A 78 -4.85 8.44 -2.79
CA LEU A 78 -3.53 7.92 -3.17
C LEU A 78 -2.84 7.06 -2.08
N PRO A 79 -2.88 7.40 -0.77
CA PRO A 79 -2.25 6.58 0.27
C PRO A 79 -2.81 5.16 0.28
N ASP A 80 -4.13 5.10 0.24
CA ASP A 80 -4.95 3.90 0.21
C ASP A 80 -4.69 3.06 -1.04
N ALA A 81 -4.58 3.70 -2.21
CA ALA A 81 -4.13 3.06 -3.45
C ALA A 81 -2.74 2.43 -3.31
N LEU A 82 -1.78 3.16 -2.75
CA LEU A 82 -0.39 2.73 -2.60
C LEU A 82 -0.26 1.56 -1.63
N TRP A 83 -1.03 1.57 -0.54
CA TRP A 83 -1.09 0.47 0.42
C TRP A 83 -1.73 -0.78 -0.20
N MET A 84 -2.85 -0.63 -0.91
CA MET A 84 -3.50 -1.73 -1.60
C MET A 84 -2.60 -2.34 -2.68
N TYR A 85 -1.91 -1.49 -3.46
CA TYR A 85 -0.90 -1.92 -4.44
C TYR A 85 0.23 -2.70 -3.78
N SER A 86 0.80 -2.16 -2.71
CA SER A 86 1.91 -2.79 -1.99
C SER A 86 1.51 -4.14 -1.40
N PHE A 87 0.35 -4.21 -0.75
CA PHE A 87 -0.16 -5.45 -0.17
C PHE A 87 -0.43 -6.51 -1.24
N SER A 88 -0.99 -6.10 -2.38
CA SER A 88 -1.18 -6.97 -3.54
C SER A 88 0.16 -7.48 -4.09
N CYS A 89 1.18 -6.63 -4.19
CA CYS A 89 2.53 -7.00 -4.62
C CYS A 89 3.19 -7.98 -3.65
N PHE A 90 3.04 -7.76 -2.35
CA PHE A 90 3.56 -8.65 -1.31
C PHE A 90 2.94 -10.05 -1.39
N ILE A 91 1.61 -10.13 -1.40
CA ILE A 91 0.89 -11.40 -1.45
C ILE A 91 1.13 -12.12 -2.78
N GLY A 92 1.06 -11.41 -3.90
CA GLY A 92 1.28 -11.99 -5.22
C GLY A 92 2.74 -12.43 -5.45
N GLY A 93 3.70 -11.71 -4.88
CA GLY A 93 5.12 -12.08 -4.90
C GLY A 93 5.42 -13.32 -4.04
N LEU A 94 4.82 -13.43 -2.85
CA LEU A 94 5.01 -14.57 -1.95
C LEU A 94 4.56 -15.90 -2.58
N TRP A 95 3.48 -15.85 -3.36
CA TRP A 95 2.85 -17.02 -3.97
C TRP A 95 3.10 -17.13 -5.47
N TYR A 96 4.10 -16.41 -5.98
CA TYR A 96 4.47 -16.43 -7.38
C TYR A 96 4.81 -17.86 -7.87
N LYS A 97 4.37 -18.22 -9.09
CA LYS A 97 4.51 -19.56 -9.71
C LYS A 97 3.77 -20.70 -9.01
N LYS A 98 2.89 -20.41 -8.05
CA LYS A 98 1.94 -21.40 -7.54
C LYS A 98 0.81 -21.62 -8.56
N SER A 99 -0.08 -22.57 -8.27
CA SER A 99 -1.21 -22.84 -9.15
C SER A 99 -2.09 -21.59 -9.31
N ARG A 100 -2.72 -21.44 -10.49
CA ARG A 100 -3.61 -20.32 -10.78
C ARG A 100 -4.72 -20.17 -9.73
N LEU A 101 -5.28 -21.28 -9.24
CA LEU A 101 -6.32 -21.25 -8.20
C LEU A 101 -5.80 -20.66 -6.89
N PHE A 102 -4.57 -21.00 -6.52
CA PHE A 102 -3.93 -20.50 -5.30
C PHE A 102 -3.61 -19.01 -5.40
N GLU A 103 -3.13 -18.54 -6.56
CA GLU A 103 -2.95 -17.11 -6.83
C GLU A 103 -4.27 -16.34 -6.72
N VAL A 104 -5.34 -16.84 -7.36
CA VAL A 104 -6.67 -16.21 -7.33
C VAL A 104 -7.22 -16.15 -5.90
N PHE A 105 -7.08 -17.23 -5.13
CA PHE A 105 -7.51 -17.28 -3.74
C PHE A 105 -6.85 -16.16 -2.91
N TRP A 106 -5.53 -16.07 -2.92
CA TRP A 106 -4.83 -15.07 -2.12
C TRP A 106 -5.08 -13.64 -2.60
N PHE A 107 -5.24 -13.44 -3.90
CA PHE A 107 -5.63 -12.14 -4.44
C PHE A 107 -7.06 -11.75 -4.00
N SER A 108 -7.98 -12.71 -3.94
CA SER A 108 -9.33 -12.46 -3.42
C SER A 108 -9.34 -12.10 -1.93
N VAL A 109 -8.40 -12.66 -1.14
CA VAL A 109 -8.22 -12.27 0.28
C VAL A 109 -7.81 -10.80 0.37
N VAL A 110 -6.85 -10.35 -0.46
CA VAL A 110 -6.41 -8.95 -0.50
C VAL A 110 -7.58 -8.02 -0.82
N MET A 111 -8.36 -8.34 -1.85
CA MET A 111 -9.56 -7.57 -2.21
C MET A 111 -10.63 -7.57 -1.11
N THR A 112 -10.82 -8.71 -0.44
CA THR A 112 -11.78 -8.84 0.66
C THR A 112 -11.38 -7.99 1.84
N VAL A 113 -10.08 -7.88 2.15
CA VAL A 113 -9.60 -6.98 3.20
C VAL A 113 -9.92 -5.53 2.82
N GLY A 114 -9.45 -5.04 1.65
CA GLY A 114 -9.67 -3.64 1.26
C GLY A 114 -11.14 -3.25 1.17
N ILE A 115 -11.95 -4.00 0.40
CA ILE A 115 -13.39 -3.73 0.27
C ILE A 115 -14.13 -3.98 1.59
N GLY A 116 -13.68 -4.95 2.39
CA GLY A 116 -14.24 -5.23 3.71
C GLY A 116 -14.09 -4.07 4.68
N PHE A 117 -12.96 -3.33 4.62
CA PHE A 117 -12.78 -2.09 5.39
C PHE A 117 -13.83 -1.04 5.00
N GLU A 118 -14.06 -0.80 3.71
CA GLU A 118 -15.09 0.13 3.24
C GLU A 118 -16.50 -0.29 3.67
N ILE A 119 -16.83 -1.57 3.53
CA ILE A 119 -18.12 -2.10 4.00
C ILE A 119 -18.27 -1.94 5.52
N ALA A 120 -17.20 -2.15 6.29
CA ALA A 120 -17.23 -1.94 7.73
C ALA A 120 -17.44 -0.47 8.10
N GLN A 121 -16.89 0.48 7.33
CA GLN A 121 -17.15 1.92 7.50
C GLN A 121 -18.61 2.26 7.17
N LEU A 122 -19.20 1.64 6.15
CA LEU A 122 -20.62 1.81 5.78
C LEU A 122 -21.56 1.46 6.96
N PHE A 123 -21.25 0.40 7.70
CA PHE A 123 -21.98 -0.01 8.91
C PHE A 123 -21.50 0.67 10.19
N GLN A 124 -20.55 1.61 10.11
CA GLN A 124 -19.96 2.32 11.23
C GLN A 124 -19.29 1.41 12.28
N PHE A 125 -18.84 0.22 11.88
CA PHE A 125 -18.09 -0.68 12.77
C PHE A 125 -16.67 -0.19 13.02
N ILE A 126 -16.11 0.57 12.08
CA ILE A 126 -14.81 1.20 12.20
C ILE A 126 -14.91 2.68 11.81
N PRO A 127 -14.07 3.56 12.38
CA PRO A 127 -14.06 4.98 12.02
C PRO A 127 -13.60 5.16 10.56
N GLY A 128 -14.35 5.93 9.79
CA GLY A 128 -14.07 6.21 8.39
C GLY A 128 -15.32 6.70 7.66
N THR A 129 -15.20 6.88 6.34
CA THR A 129 -16.31 7.29 5.47
C THR A 129 -16.32 6.34 4.28
N PHE A 130 -17.39 5.56 4.13
CA PHE A 130 -17.57 4.73 2.95
C PHE A 130 -17.48 5.57 1.68
N ASP A 131 -16.53 5.25 0.80
CA ASP A 131 -16.36 5.90 -0.49
C ASP A 131 -16.20 4.87 -1.62
N VAL A 132 -17.04 5.00 -2.65
CA VAL A 132 -16.98 4.16 -3.85
C VAL A 132 -15.69 4.44 -4.65
N ILE A 133 -15.15 5.65 -4.57
CA ILE A 133 -13.87 5.99 -5.19
C ILE A 133 -12.72 5.20 -4.58
N ASP A 134 -12.75 4.91 -3.28
CA ASP A 134 -11.75 4.05 -2.63
C ASP A 134 -11.80 2.62 -3.17
N ILE A 135 -13.00 2.06 -3.33
CA ILE A 135 -13.17 0.73 -3.95
C ILE A 135 -12.62 0.69 -5.38
N ILE A 136 -12.93 1.71 -6.20
CA ILE A 136 -12.41 1.80 -7.57
C ILE A 136 -10.88 1.89 -7.56
N THR A 137 -10.34 2.69 -6.65
CA THR A 137 -8.89 2.90 -6.49
C THR A 137 -8.19 1.61 -6.07
N TYR A 138 -8.78 0.83 -5.16
CA TYR A 138 -8.29 -0.49 -4.76
C TYR A 138 -8.26 -1.48 -5.92
N LEU A 139 -9.32 -1.51 -6.74
CA LEU A 139 -9.40 -2.37 -7.92
C LEU A 139 -8.30 -2.03 -8.94
N ILE A 140 -8.09 -0.73 -9.20
CA ILE A 140 -7.04 -0.25 -10.10
C ILE A 140 -5.65 -0.62 -9.54
N ALA A 141 -5.39 -0.34 -8.27
CA ALA A 141 -4.13 -0.66 -7.61
C ALA A 141 -3.80 -2.16 -7.65
N ALA A 142 -4.77 -3.01 -7.34
CA ALA A 142 -4.62 -4.45 -7.38
C ALA A 142 -4.36 -4.94 -8.82
N TYR A 143 -5.07 -4.39 -9.81
CA TYR A 143 -4.86 -4.72 -11.22
C TYR A 143 -3.45 -4.34 -11.70
N ILE A 144 -2.96 -3.14 -11.36
CA ILE A 144 -1.60 -2.70 -11.68
C ILE A 144 -0.56 -3.63 -11.03
N SER A 145 -0.76 -4.01 -9.77
CA SER A 145 0.10 -4.97 -9.07
C SER A 145 0.21 -6.29 -9.85
N ARG A 146 -0.91 -6.82 -10.36
CA ARG A 146 -0.92 -8.06 -11.14
C ARG A 146 -0.13 -7.95 -12.45
N ILE A 147 -0.18 -6.79 -13.10
CA ILE A 147 0.63 -6.49 -14.29
C ILE A 147 2.11 -6.51 -13.91
N VAL A 148 2.50 -5.77 -12.86
CA VAL A 148 3.89 -5.66 -12.41
C VAL A 148 4.46 -7.02 -12.05
N ILE A 149 3.78 -7.83 -11.22
CA ILE A 149 4.20 -9.20 -10.89
C ILE A 149 4.37 -10.05 -12.16
N GLY A 150 3.46 -9.91 -13.13
CA GLY A 150 3.54 -10.62 -14.41
C GLY A 150 4.77 -10.25 -15.23
N TYR A 151 5.19 -8.98 -15.22
CA TYR A 151 6.42 -8.53 -15.88
C TYR A 151 7.68 -8.93 -15.10
N THR A 152 7.73 -8.71 -13.79
CA THR A 152 8.90 -9.08 -12.96
C THR A 152 9.12 -10.60 -13.00
N GLY A 153 8.03 -11.37 -13.05
CA GLY A 153 8.02 -12.80 -13.26
C GLY A 153 8.87 -13.30 -14.44
N ARG A 154 8.93 -12.52 -15.53
CA ARG A 154 9.73 -12.86 -16.73
C ARG A 154 11.23 -12.81 -16.49
N PHE A 155 11.69 -12.10 -15.46
CA PHE A 155 13.10 -12.00 -15.10
C PHE A 155 13.53 -13.08 -14.08
N TYR A 156 12.57 -13.83 -13.53
CA TYR A 156 12.81 -14.96 -12.60
C TYR A 156 12.74 -16.34 -13.29
N ILE A 157 12.65 -16.39 -14.62
CA ILE A 157 12.67 -17.61 -15.45
C ILE A 157 14.00 -17.63 -16.20
#